data_AF-A0A4Q5RSG8-F1
#
_entry.id   AF-A0A4Q5RSG8-F1
#
_cell.length_a   1.000
_cell.length_b   1.000
_cell.length_c   1.000
_cell.angle_alpha   90.00
_cell.angle_beta   90.00
_cell.angle_gamma   90.00
#
_symmetry.space_group_name_H-M   'P 1'
#
loop_
_entity.id
_entity.type
_entity.pdbx_description
1 polymer ?
#
loop_
_entity_poly.entity_id
_entity_poly.type
_entity_poly.pdbx_seq_one_letter_code
_entity_poly.pdbx_strand_id
1 'polypeptide(L)'
;MKIKQFEDKSLSHYSYAILSECENKVILIDPARNIREYLEFAARHEATVVGVIETHPHADFVSGHLELYETTGAKIYCSKWLGAAYPHQFFDEGDVLTFGKIKLKAINTPGHSPDSISII
;
A
#
# COMPACT_ATOMS: atom_id res chain seq x y z
N MET A 1 5.36 15.91 -3.73
CA MET A 1 4.57 14.67 -3.55
C MET A 1 3.97 14.35 -4.89
N LYS A 2 4.08 13.10 -5.32
CA LYS A 2 3.52 12.64 -6.58
C LYS A 2 2.67 11.40 -6.32
N ILE A 3 1.45 11.39 -6.86
CA ILE A 3 0.56 10.23 -6.83
C ILE A 3 0.52 9.64 -8.24
N LYS A 4 0.69 8.32 -8.35
CA LYS A 4 0.50 7.57 -9.58
C LYS A 4 -0.55 6.50 -9.36
N GLN A 5 -1.64 6.55 -10.13
CA GLN A 5 -2.62 5.48 -10.22
C GLN A 5 -2.19 4.46 -11.29
N PHE A 6 -2.38 3.18 -10.98
CA PHE A 6 -2.29 2.05 -11.89
C PHE A 6 -3.68 1.42 -11.99
N GLU A 7 -4.01 0.88 -13.16
CA GLU A 7 -5.31 0.30 -13.46
C GLU A 7 -5.11 -1.09 -14.05
N ASP A 8 -5.63 -2.12 -13.38
CA ASP A 8 -5.91 -3.39 -14.01
C ASP A 8 -7.31 -3.36 -14.59
N LYS A 9 -7.40 -3.16 -15.91
CA LYS A 9 -8.68 -3.04 -16.62
C LYS A 9 -9.51 -4.32 -16.61
N SER A 10 -8.86 -5.48 -16.53
CA SER A 10 -9.57 -6.76 -16.52
C SER A 10 -10.27 -7.00 -15.19
N LEU A 11 -9.67 -6.52 -14.10
CA LEU A 11 -10.22 -6.61 -12.75
C LEU A 11 -10.99 -5.37 -12.31
N SER A 12 -10.92 -4.28 -13.08
CA SER A 12 -11.39 -2.95 -12.65
C SER A 12 -10.77 -2.52 -11.31
N HIS A 13 -9.52 -2.94 -11.08
CA HIS A 13 -8.78 -2.72 -9.85
C HIS A 13 -7.84 -1.53 -10.03
N TYR A 14 -7.81 -0.65 -9.02
CA TYR A 14 -6.91 0.49 -8.97
C TYR A 14 -5.96 0.38 -7.78
N SER A 15 -4.67 0.53 -8.06
CA SER A 15 -3.63 0.66 -7.05
C SER A 15 -2.91 2.00 -7.19
N TYR A 16 -2.23 2.42 -6.13
CA TYR A 16 -1.62 3.75 -6.07
C TYR A 16 -0.19 3.70 -5.55
N ALA A 17 0.69 4.50 -6.15
CA ALA A 17 1.99 4.82 -5.58
C ALA A 17 2.01 6.28 -5.11
N ILE A 18 2.36 6.48 -3.84
CA ILE A 18 2.52 7.77 -3.20
C ILE A 18 4.02 8.03 -3.02
N LEU A 19 4.58 8.90 -3.85
CA LEU A 19 6.00 9.25 -3.86
C LEU A 19 6.26 10.52 -3.06
N SER A 20 7.14 10.40 -2.08
CA SER A 20 7.83 11.52 -1.43
C SER A 20 9.11 11.85 -2.19
N GLU A 21 9.06 12.90 -3.00
CA GLU A 21 10.18 13.35 -3.83
C GLU A 21 11.34 13.94 -3.01
N CYS A 22 11.11 14.37 -1.76
CA CYS A 22 12.19 14.92 -0.93
C CYS A 22 13.00 13.85 -0.20
N GLU A 23 12.47 12.62 -0.08
CA GLU A 23 13.19 11.49 0.52
C GLU A 23 13.39 10.32 -0.44
N ASN A 24 12.91 10.44 -1.69
CA ASN A 24 12.90 9.35 -2.67
C ASN A 24 12.33 8.05 -2.09
N LYS A 25 11.16 8.14 -1.43
CA LYS A 25 10.45 7.01 -0.84
C LYS A 25 9.05 6.88 -1.40
N VAL A 26 8.62 5.65 -1.65
CA VAL A 26 7.29 5.31 -2.16
C VAL A 26 6.56 4.43 -1.16
N ILE A 27 5.29 4.74 -0.95
CA ILE A 27 4.32 3.81 -0.35
C ILE A 27 3.32 3.41 -1.42
N LEU A 28 3.02 2.11 -1.48
CA LEU A 28 2.03 1.53 -2.38
C LEU A 28 0.74 1.27 -1.62
N ILE A 29 -0.40 1.44 -2.29
CA ILE A 29 -1.73 1.12 -1.76
C ILE A 29 -2.33 0.08 -2.70
N ASP A 30 -2.75 -1.06 -2.12
CA ASP A 30 -3.38 -2.21 -2.80
C ASP A 30 -2.63 -2.68 -4.07
N PRO A 31 -1.33 -3.00 -4.01
CA PRO A 31 -0.58 -3.42 -5.20
C PRO A 31 -1.12 -4.74 -5.77
N ALA A 32 -1.24 -4.80 -7.10
CA ALA A 32 -1.54 -6.03 -7.81
C ALA A 32 -0.43 -7.08 -7.64
N ARG A 33 -0.73 -8.35 -7.95
CA ARG A 33 0.24 -9.46 -7.82
C ARG A 33 1.52 -9.23 -8.62
N ASN A 34 1.41 -8.65 -9.81
CA ASN A 34 2.57 -8.35 -10.65
C ASN A 34 3.24 -7.05 -10.18
N ILE A 35 4.26 -7.18 -9.34
CA ILE A 35 4.90 -6.02 -8.70
C ILE A 35 5.83 -5.22 -9.60
N ARG A 36 6.08 -5.70 -10.82
CA ARG A 36 7.08 -5.12 -11.74
C ARG A 36 6.82 -3.65 -12.02
N GLU A 37 5.56 -3.28 -12.25
CA GLU A 37 5.19 -1.90 -12.58
C GLU A 37 5.50 -0.92 -11.43
N TYR A 38 5.38 -1.37 -10.18
CA TYR A 38 5.68 -0.58 -9.00
C TYR A 38 7.19 -0.41 -8.82
N LEU A 39 7.97 -1.47 -9.02
CA LEU A 39 9.43 -1.42 -8.97
C LEU A 39 9.99 -0.53 -10.09
N GLU A 40 9.47 -0.63 -11.31
CA GLU A 40 9.84 0.23 -12.43
C GLU A 40 9.45 1.69 -12.19
N PHE A 41 8.30 1.95 -11.54
CA PHE A 41 7.92 3.30 -11.15
C PHE A 41 8.90 3.87 -10.12
N ALA A 42 9.25 3.10 -9.09
CA ALA A 42 10.19 3.53 -8.05
C ALA A 42 11.58 3.79 -8.65
N ALA A 43 12.10 2.87 -9.47
CA ALA A 43 13.39 3.01 -10.15
C ALA A 43 13.47 4.25 -11.05
N ARG A 44 12.42 4.56 -11.81
CA ARG A 44 12.35 5.79 -12.65
C ARG A 44 12.43 7.09 -11.86
N HIS A 45 12.14 7.06 -10.56
CA HIS A 45 12.22 8.21 -9.67
C HIS A 45 13.37 8.09 -8.65
N GLU A 46 14.30 7.15 -8.88
CA GLU A 46 15.41 6.87 -7.96
C GLU A 46 14.94 6.65 -6.51
N ALA A 47 13.74 6.06 -6.37
CA ALA A 47 13.05 5.92 -5.11
C ALA A 47 13.00 4.48 -4.61
N THR A 48 12.90 4.31 -3.29
CA THR A 48 12.75 3.02 -2.63
C THR A 48 11.30 2.81 -2.20
N VAL A 49 10.74 1.63 -2.48
CA VAL A 49 9.45 1.23 -1.91
C VAL A 49 9.68 0.88 -0.44
N VAL A 50 9.06 1.63 0.47
CA VAL A 50 9.28 1.48 1.93
C VAL A 50 8.07 0.94 2.67
N GLY A 51 6.91 0.93 2.03
CA GLY A 51 5.67 0.45 2.63
C GLY A 51 4.62 0.05 1.61
N VAL A 52 3.75 -0.85 2.02
CA VAL A 52 2.53 -1.27 1.33
C VAL A 52 1.39 -1.17 2.32
N ILE A 53 0.32 -0.48 1.96
CA ILE A 53 -0.91 -0.41 2.75
C ILE A 53 -1.98 -1.22 2.01
N GLU A 54 -2.57 -2.19 2.69
CA GLU A 54 -3.77 -2.89 2.24
C GLU A 54 -5.00 -2.23 2.85
N THR A 55 -5.95 -1.84 2.01
CA THR A 55 -7.22 -1.26 2.47
C THR A 55 -8.13 -2.32 3.09
N HIS A 56 -8.10 -3.54 2.57
CA HIS A 56 -8.87 -4.70 3.02
C HIS A 56 -8.32 -5.99 2.36
N PRO A 57 -8.71 -7.19 2.83
CA PRO A 57 -8.45 -8.44 2.15
C PRO A 57 -9.28 -8.51 0.87
N HIS A 58 -8.60 -8.40 -0.26
CA HIS A 58 -9.23 -8.44 -1.58
C HIS A 58 -9.78 -9.84 -1.90
N ALA A 59 -11.03 -9.90 -2.36
CA ALA A 59 -11.72 -11.14 -2.72
C ALA A 59 -11.61 -11.49 -4.22
N ASP A 60 -11.12 -10.56 -5.02
CA ASP A 60 -11.12 -10.53 -6.48
C ASP A 60 -9.72 -10.65 -7.08
N PHE A 61 -8.66 -10.37 -6.31
CA PHE A 61 -7.27 -10.55 -6.74
C PHE A 61 -6.32 -10.93 -5.61
N VAL A 62 -5.16 -11.46 -6.00
CA VAL A 62 -4.06 -11.71 -5.05
C VAL A 62 -3.19 -10.47 -4.98
N SER A 63 -3.06 -9.87 -3.80
CA SER A 63 -2.19 -8.70 -3.63
C SER A 63 -0.69 -9.06 -3.74
N GLY A 64 0.09 -8.08 -4.19
CA GLY A 64 1.55 -8.10 -4.23
C GLY A 64 2.25 -7.76 -2.91
N HIS A 65 1.55 -7.49 -1.81
CA HIS A 65 2.15 -7.04 -0.54
C HIS A 65 3.29 -7.93 -0.03
N LEU A 66 3.09 -9.25 -0.02
CA LEU A 66 4.10 -10.18 0.50
C LEU A 66 5.32 -10.26 -0.43
N GLU A 67 5.09 -10.26 -1.74
CA GLU A 67 6.17 -10.24 -2.74
C GLU A 67 7.02 -8.97 -2.62
N LEU A 68 6.38 -7.82 -2.40
CA LEU A 68 7.06 -6.54 -2.16
C LEU A 68 7.85 -6.56 -0.87
N TYR A 69 7.28 -7.11 0.22
CA TYR A 69 8.00 -7.30 1.47
C TYR A 69 9.26 -8.15 1.27
N GLU A 70 9.14 -9.31 0.60
CA GLU A 70 10.27 -10.22 0.39
C GLU A 70 11.33 -9.65 -0.55
N THR A 71 10.92 -8.92 -1.60
CA THR A 71 11.82 -8.37 -2.61
C THR A 71 12.54 -7.09 -2.13
N THR A 72 11.86 -6.25 -1.34
CA THR A 72 12.35 -4.90 -1.02
C THR A 72 12.54 -4.62 0.47
N GLY A 73 11.99 -5.46 1.35
CA GLY A 73 11.89 -5.18 2.78
C GLY A 73 10.83 -4.13 3.13
N ALA A 74 9.97 -3.73 2.18
CA ALA A 74 8.87 -2.79 2.43
C ALA A 74 7.92 -3.33 3.50
N LYS A 75 7.59 -2.49 4.49
CA LYS A 75 6.67 -2.89 5.57
C LYS A 75 5.24 -3.02 5.04
N ILE A 76 4.55 -4.06 5.47
CA ILE A 76 3.12 -4.24 5.18
C ILE A 76 2.31 -3.61 6.30
N TYR A 77 1.29 -2.83 5.94
CA TYR A 77 0.36 -2.19 6.84
C TYR A 77 -1.05 -2.65 6.50
N CYS A 78 -1.80 -3.12 7.48
CA CYS A 78 -3.20 -3.51 7.34
C CYS A 78 -3.93 -3.35 8.68
N SER A 79 -5.26 -3.39 8.66
CA SER A 79 -6.03 -3.33 9.91
C SER A 79 -5.74 -4.54 10.80
N LYS A 80 -5.66 -4.31 12.12
CA LYS A 80 -5.56 -5.39 13.11
C LYS A 80 -6.73 -6.37 13.07
N TRP A 81 -7.88 -5.96 12.54
CA TRP A 81 -9.08 -6.78 12.45
C TRP A 81 -8.96 -7.88 11.39
N LEU A 82 -8.00 -7.77 10.47
CA LEU A 82 -7.71 -8.80 9.48
C LEU A 82 -7.23 -10.11 10.12
N GLY A 83 -6.48 -10.04 11.22
CA GLY A 83 -5.88 -11.23 11.86
C GLY A 83 -4.87 -11.95 10.96
N ALA A 84 -4.12 -11.21 10.15
CA ALA A 84 -3.14 -11.77 9.21
C ALA A 84 -2.02 -12.55 9.92
N ALA A 85 -1.55 -13.63 9.28
CA ALA A 85 -0.43 -14.44 9.80
C ALA A 85 0.94 -14.02 9.23
N TYR A 86 0.97 -13.26 8.15
CA TYR A 86 2.21 -12.75 7.53
C TYR A 86 2.80 -11.58 8.35
N PRO A 87 4.08 -11.22 8.19
CA PRO A 87 4.65 -10.04 8.85
C PRO A 87 3.94 -8.75 8.42
N HIS A 88 3.40 -8.00 9.39
CA HIS A 88 2.72 -6.73 9.13
C HIS A 88 2.77 -5.81 10.35
N GLN A 89 2.44 -4.55 10.14
CA GLN A 89 2.16 -3.56 11.18
C GLN A 89 0.67 -3.22 11.13
N PHE A 90 0.06 -3.01 12.28
CA PHE A 90 -1.31 -2.52 12.35
C PHE A 90 -1.37 -1.07 11.86
N PHE A 91 -2.41 -0.76 11.11
CA PHE A 91 -2.71 0.58 10.63
C PHE A 91 -4.22 0.79 10.65
N ASP A 92 -4.70 1.34 11.75
CA ASP A 92 -6.12 1.54 12.06
C ASP A 92 -6.40 3.00 12.40
N GLU A 93 -7.67 3.32 12.62
CA GLU A 93 -8.12 4.67 12.97
C GLU A 93 -7.27 5.34 14.05
N GLY A 94 -6.74 6.52 13.71
CA GLY A 94 -5.87 7.30 14.58
C GLY A 94 -4.38 7.14 14.28
N ASP A 95 -3.98 6.06 13.60
CA ASP A 95 -2.60 5.85 13.19
C ASP A 95 -2.20 6.81 12.07
N VAL A 96 -0.93 7.25 12.13
CA VAL A 96 -0.35 8.15 11.15
C VAL A 96 0.99 7.61 10.69
N LEU A 97 1.10 7.34 9.40
CA LEU A 97 2.34 6.97 8.74
C LEU A 97 2.96 8.23 8.14
N THR A 98 4.18 8.55 8.56
CA THR A 98 4.94 9.71 8.03
C THR A 98 6.16 9.26 7.22
N PHE A 99 6.35 9.85 6.04
CA PHE A 99 7.53 9.65 5.20
C PHE A 99 7.79 10.93 4.37
N GLY A 100 9.00 11.49 4.47
CA GLY A 100 9.26 12.85 4.04
C GLY A 100 8.30 13.86 4.65
N LYS A 101 7.65 14.65 3.79
CA LYS A 101 6.65 15.66 4.18
C LYS A 101 5.21 15.14 4.11
N ILE A 102 5.02 13.86 3.81
CA ILE A 102 3.70 13.24 3.62
C ILE A 102 3.29 12.56 4.93
N LYS A 103 2.02 12.75 5.30
CA LYS A 103 1.35 12.04 6.39
C LYS A 103 0.15 11.33 5.79
N LEU A 104 0.07 10.02 5.98
CA LEU A 104 -1.08 9.21 5.65
C LEU A 104 -1.75 8.79 6.96
N LYS A 105 -3.04 9.05 7.10
CA LYS A 105 -3.81 8.67 8.28
C LYS A 105 -4.86 7.64 7.91
N ALA A 106 -4.98 6.60 8.73
CA ALA A 106 -6.03 5.61 8.58
C ALA A 106 -7.35 6.11 9.20
N ILE A 107 -8.45 5.75 8.54
CA ILE A 107 -9.82 5.84 9.04
C ILE A 107 -10.43 4.45 8.89
N ASN A 108 -10.97 3.90 9.97
CA ASN A 108 -11.71 2.64 9.88
C ASN A 108 -13.02 2.89 9.14
N THR A 109 -13.23 2.17 8.05
CA THR A 109 -14.41 2.30 7.19
C THR A 109 -15.02 0.93 6.96
N PRO A 110 -15.48 0.24 8.03
CA PRO A 110 -16.05 -1.10 7.89
C PRO A 110 -17.33 -1.06 7.05
N GLY A 111 -17.57 -2.13 6.29
CA GLY A 111 -18.76 -2.28 5.48
C GLY A 111 -18.57 -3.35 4.42
N HIS A 112 -17.67 -3.10 3.47
CA HIS A 112 -17.27 -4.11 2.49
C HIS A 112 -16.61 -5.30 3.18
N SER A 113 -15.64 -5.04 4.06
CA SER A 113 -15.14 -5.99 5.06
C SER A 113 -15.14 -5.35 6.46
N PRO A 114 -15.10 -6.16 7.55
CA PRO A 114 -15.03 -5.64 8.92
C PRO A 114 -13.74 -4.86 9.21
N ASP A 115 -12.68 -5.16 8.48
CA ASP A 115 -11.32 -4.63 8.64
C ASP A 115 -10.96 -3.57 7.59
N SER A 116 -11.94 -3.15 6.78
CA SER A 116 -11.76 -2.12 5.75
C SER A 116 -11.30 -0.79 6.36
N ILE A 117 -10.25 -0.20 5.78
CA ILE A 117 -9.73 1.13 6.10
C ILE A 117 -9.68 2.02 4.86
N SER A 118 -9.77 3.33 5.10
CA SER A 118 -9.49 4.38 4.13
C SER A 118 -8.26 5.18 4.55
N ILE A 119 -7.51 5.67 3.56
CA ILE A 119 -6.28 6.46 3.78
C ILE A 119 -6.55 7.92 3.37
N ILE A 120 -6.26 8.86 4.27
CA ILE A 120 -6.33 10.31 4.03
C ILE A 120 -4.97 11.00 4.17
#